data_AF-K1IGU1-F1
#
_entry.id   AF-K1IGU1-F1
#
_cell.length_a   1.000
_cell.length_b   1.000
_cell.length_c   1.000
_cell.angle_alpha   90.00
_cell.angle_beta   90.00
_cell.angle_gamma   90.00
#
_symmetry.space_group_name_H-M   'P 1'
#
loop_
_entity.id
_entity.type
_entity.pdbx_description
1 polymer ?
#
loop_
_entity_poly.entity_id
_entity_poly.type
_entity_poly.pdbx_seq_one_letter_code
_entity_poly.pdbx_strand_id
1 'polypeptide(L)'
;MNEVNDTSVSALMRLGEQLQSLLVQGELVAAEQLAERYLHDLEEVFGSLPREEAINVEQRQALLQFQLIHDWVGQEKQQAEAQLRQFSQAGRASGLYKLNAG
;
A
#
# COMPACT_ATOMS: atom_id res chain seq x y z
N MET A 1 22.62 -3.56 24.33
CA MET A 1 22.90 -3.06 22.98
C MET A 1 21.61 -3.24 22.17
N ASN A 2 20.58 -2.42 22.43
CA ASN A 2 19.22 -2.56 21.87
C ASN A 2 18.70 -1.28 21.18
N GLU A 3 19.44 -0.17 21.20
CA GLU A 3 18.95 1.14 20.70
C GLU A 3 18.82 1.24 19.18
N VAL A 4 19.49 0.35 18.43
CA VAL A 4 19.47 0.35 16.95
C VAL A 4 18.14 -0.19 16.40
N ASN A 5 17.40 -1.00 17.16
CA ASN A 5 16.14 -1.59 16.69
C ASN A 5 14.95 -0.65 16.86
N ASP A 6 14.80 0.01 18.01
CA ASP A 6 13.63 0.86 18.28
C ASP A 6 13.65 2.16 17.46
N THR A 7 14.85 2.73 17.22
CA THR A 7 15.02 3.92 16.37
C THR A 7 14.65 3.62 14.91
N SER A 8 14.97 2.42 14.43
CA SER A 8 14.66 1.97 13.06
C SER A 8 13.17 1.68 12.89
N VAL A 9 12.52 1.08 13.88
CA VAL A 9 11.06 0.84 13.88
C VAL A 9 10.29 2.15 13.92
N SER A 10 10.69 3.10 14.77
CA SER A 10 10.06 4.42 14.84
C SER A 10 10.23 5.24 13.55
N ALA A 11 11.36 5.10 12.85
CA ALA A 11 11.55 5.71 11.54
C ALA A 11 10.63 5.07 10.48
N LEU A 12 10.55 3.74 10.46
CA LEU A 12 9.66 2.98 9.59
C LEU A 12 8.19 3.39 9.79
N MET A 13 7.73 3.53 11.03
CA MET A 13 6.35 3.92 11.33
C MET A 13 6.01 5.33 10.80
N ARG A 14 6.95 6.28 10.90
CA ARG A 14 6.78 7.62 10.32
C ARG A 14 6.68 7.60 8.80
N LEU A 15 7.48 6.76 8.14
CA LEU A 15 7.36 6.54 6.70
C LEU A 15 5.99 5.95 6.35
N GLY A 16 5.51 4.98 7.14
CA GLY A 16 4.18 4.39 6.96
C GLY A 16 3.04 5.39 7.13
N GLU A 17 3.14 6.31 8.10
CA GLU A 17 2.14 7.39 8.28
C GLU A 17 2.12 8.35 7.08
N GLN A 18 3.30 8.76 6.58
CA GLN A 18 3.41 9.60 5.41
C GLN A 18 2.85 8.91 4.17
N LEU A 19 3.18 7.63 3.97
CA LEU A 19 2.66 6.82 2.87
C LEU A 19 1.14 6.71 2.93
N GLN A 20 0.58 6.38 4.09
CA GLN A 20 -0.87 6.31 4.27
C GLN A 20 -1.55 7.65 3.96
N SER A 21 -0.93 8.76 4.37
CA SER A 21 -1.44 10.11 4.09
C SER A 21 -1.49 10.41 2.58
N LEU A 22 -0.43 10.07 1.83
CA LEU A 22 -0.38 10.24 0.38
C LEU A 22 -1.43 9.37 -0.33
N LEU A 23 -1.59 8.13 0.11
CA LEU A 23 -2.60 7.20 -0.42
C LEU A 23 -4.02 7.76 -0.23
N VAL A 24 -4.35 8.22 0.98
CA VAL A 24 -5.66 8.84 1.28
C VAL A 24 -5.90 10.11 0.47
N GLN A 25 -4.86 10.89 0.20
CA GLN A 25 -4.95 12.10 -0.63
C GLN A 25 -5.03 11.80 -2.14
N GLY A 26 -4.80 10.56 -2.57
CA GLY A 26 -4.74 10.18 -3.98
C GLY A 26 -3.47 10.64 -4.69
N GLU A 27 -2.42 11.00 -3.95
CA GLU A 27 -1.12 11.44 -4.48
C GLU A 27 -0.29 10.21 -4.91
N LEU A 28 -0.81 9.44 -5.86
CA LEU A 28 -0.33 8.09 -6.17
C LEU A 28 1.14 8.04 -6.63
N VAL A 29 1.61 9.04 -7.37
CA VAL A 29 3.01 9.10 -7.84
C VAL A 29 3.97 9.30 -6.67
N ALA A 30 3.63 10.19 -5.74
CA ALA A 30 4.45 10.41 -4.55
C ALA A 30 4.37 9.21 -3.60
N ALA A 31 3.18 8.60 -3.48
CA ALA A 31 2.99 7.39 -2.69
C ALA A 31 3.83 6.23 -3.22
N GLU A 32 3.90 6.02 -4.54
CA GLU A 32 4.71 4.98 -5.17
C GLU A 32 6.21 5.15 -4.86
N GLN A 33 6.74 6.37 -5.00
CA GLN A 33 8.14 6.68 -4.67
C GLN A 33 8.45 6.42 -3.19
N LEU A 34 7.54 6.80 -2.29
CA LEU A 34 7.72 6.59 -0.86
C LEU A 34 7.55 5.11 -0.47
N ALA A 35 6.71 4.37 -1.18
CA ALA A 35 6.47 2.95 -0.93
C ALA A 35 7.72 2.11 -1.15
N GLU A 36 8.53 2.40 -2.18
CA GLU A 36 9.81 1.70 -2.40
C GLU A 36 10.72 1.81 -1.17
N ARG A 37 10.87 3.04 -0.64
CA ARG A 37 11.68 3.28 0.56
C ARG A 37 11.09 2.60 1.79
N TYR A 38 9.78 2.71 1.98
CA TYR A 38 9.09 2.10 3.12
C TYR A 38 9.23 0.58 3.13
N LEU A 39 9.09 -0.08 1.98
CA LEU A 39 9.22 -1.55 1.86
C LEU A 39 10.66 -2.00 2.10
N HIS A 40 11.64 -1.25 1.62
CA HIS A 40 13.04 -1.54 1.89
C HIS A 40 13.35 -1.46 3.39
N ASP A 41 12.93 -0.39 4.07
CA ASP A 41 13.15 -0.21 5.51
C ASP A 41 12.38 -1.26 6.33
N LEU A 42 11.22 -1.72 5.84
CA LEU A 42 10.46 -2.81 6.43
C LEU A 42 11.23 -4.15 6.34
N GLU A 43 11.84 -4.44 5.19
CA GLU A 43 12.70 -5.62 5.03
C GLU A 43 13.95 -5.54 5.92
N GLU A 44 14.58 -4.39 6.07
CA GLU A 44 15.73 -4.24 6.96
C GLU A 44 15.36 -4.51 8.42
N VAL A 45 14.22 -3.96 8.88
CA VAL A 45 13.76 -4.09 10.27
C VAL A 45 13.29 -5.52 10.59
N PHE A 46 12.58 -6.18 9.67
CA PHE A 46 11.95 -7.46 9.95
C PHE A 46 12.62 -8.68 9.29
N GLY A 47 13.41 -8.48 8.24
CA GLY A 47 14.02 -9.56 7.45
C GLY A 47 15.14 -10.32 8.18
N SER A 48 15.73 -9.72 9.21
CA SER A 48 16.78 -10.34 10.03
C SER A 48 16.27 -10.98 11.32
N LEU A 49 14.95 -10.89 11.61
CA LEU A 49 14.38 -11.45 12.83
C LEU A 49 14.32 -12.99 12.76
N PRO A 50 14.91 -13.71 13.74
CA PRO A 50 14.71 -15.14 13.89
C PRO A 50 13.21 -15.45 14.04
N ARG A 51 12.73 -16.51 13.38
CA ARG A 51 11.30 -16.92 13.36
C ARG A 51 10.67 -17.16 14.73
N GLU A 52 11.46 -17.29 15.78
CA GLU A 52 11.03 -17.61 17.15
C GLU A 52 11.27 -16.45 18.12
N GLU A 53 11.81 -15.32 17.65
CA GLU A 53 12.06 -14.17 18.50
C GLU A 53 10.75 -13.39 18.73
N ALA A 54 10.44 -13.15 20.00
CA ALA A 54 9.24 -12.40 20.36
C ALA A 54 9.40 -10.94 19.93
N ILE A 55 8.54 -10.49 19.01
CA ILE A 55 8.50 -9.08 18.60
C ILE A 55 7.98 -8.20 19.73
N ASN A 56 8.57 -7.02 19.88
CA ASN A 56 8.15 -6.05 20.88
C ASN A 56 6.86 -5.31 20.44
N VAL A 57 6.34 -4.44 21.33
CA VAL A 57 5.09 -3.72 21.08
C VAL A 57 5.19 -2.77 19.88
N GLU A 58 6.31 -2.06 19.73
CA GLU A 58 6.51 -1.13 18.61
C GLU A 58 6.61 -1.87 17.27
N GLN A 59 7.37 -2.97 17.22
CA GLN A 59 7.46 -3.84 16.05
C GLN A 59 6.08 -4.38 15.65
N ARG A 60 5.26 -4.78 16.64
CA ARG A 60 3.89 -5.21 16.39
C ARG A 60 3.03 -4.08 15.83
N GLN A 61 3.19 -2.85 16.30
CA GLN A 61 2.48 -1.69 15.75
C GLN A 61 2.88 -1.40 14.30
N ALA A 62 4.17 -1.46 13.98
CA ALA A 62 4.65 -1.30 12.61
C ALA A 62 4.08 -2.35 11.65
N LEU A 63 3.99 -3.62 12.08
CA LEU A 63 3.35 -4.67 11.27
C LEU A 63 1.84 -4.46 11.09
N LEU A 64 1.14 -3.98 12.12
CA LEU A 64 -0.28 -3.64 12.01
C LEU A 64 -0.49 -2.47 11.04
N GLN A 65 0.39 -1.46 11.07
CA GLN A 65 0.34 -0.36 10.11
C GLN A 65 0.59 -0.86 8.68
N PHE A 66 1.58 -1.72 8.47
CA PHE A 66 1.82 -2.36 7.17
C PHE A 66 0.57 -3.09 6.66
N GLN A 67 -0.09 -3.87 7.52
CA GLN A 67 -1.32 -4.57 7.17
C GLN A 67 -2.43 -3.60 6.71
N LEU A 68 -2.60 -2.47 7.38
CA LEU A 68 -3.59 -1.45 6.99
C LEU A 68 -3.29 -0.85 5.61
N ILE A 69 -2.01 -0.55 5.34
CA ILE A 69 -1.59 -0.02 4.03
C ILE A 69 -1.83 -1.07 2.94
N HIS A 70 -1.44 -2.33 3.19
CA HIS A 70 -1.63 -3.44 2.26
C HIS A 70 -3.11 -3.65 1.93
N ASP A 71 -3.99 -3.65 2.94
CA ASP A 71 -5.43 -3.83 2.75
C ASP A 71 -6.06 -2.69 1.95
N TRP A 72 -5.63 -1.45 2.21
CA TRP A 72 -6.06 -0.28 1.44
C TRP A 72 -5.69 -0.42 -0.04
N VAL A 73 -4.43 -0.75 -0.35
CA VAL A 73 -3.96 -0.95 -1.73
C VAL A 73 -4.73 -2.08 -2.41
N GLY A 74 -4.99 -3.17 -1.68
CA GLY A 74 -5.80 -4.28 -2.17
C GLY A 74 -7.22 -3.87 -2.55
N GLN A 75 -7.87 -3.04 -1.74
CA GLN A 75 -9.21 -2.51 -2.02
C GLN A 75 -9.22 -1.57 -3.23
N GLU A 76 -8.26 -0.65 -3.32
CA GLU A 76 -8.17 0.28 -4.46
C GLU A 76 -7.91 -0.44 -5.78
N LYS A 77 -7.06 -1.48 -5.78
CA LYS A 77 -6.86 -2.34 -6.95
C LYS A 77 -8.19 -2.95 -7.42
N GLN A 78 -8.98 -3.51 -6.50
CA GLN A 78 -10.27 -4.11 -6.84
C GLN A 78 -11.26 -3.09 -7.41
N GLN A 79 -11.28 -1.87 -6.87
CA GLN A 79 -12.11 -0.78 -7.38
C GLN A 79 -11.68 -0.35 -8.79
N ALA A 80 -10.37 -0.17 -9.02
CA ALA A 80 -9.83 0.18 -10.33
C ALA A 80 -10.18 -0.90 -11.39
N GLU A 81 -10.02 -2.18 -11.05
CA GLU A 81 -10.42 -3.30 -11.91
C GLU A 81 -11.92 -3.32 -12.21
N ALA A 82 -12.77 -2.96 -11.24
CA ALA A 82 -14.22 -2.84 -11.46
C ALA A 82 -14.56 -1.68 -12.41
N GLN A 83 -13.94 -0.51 -12.23
CA GLN A 83 -14.14 0.65 -13.10
C GLN A 83 -13.69 0.37 -14.54
N LEU A 84 -12.52 -0.25 -14.74
CA LEU A 84 -12.02 -0.62 -16.07
C LEU A 84 -12.98 -1.58 -16.80
N ARG A 85 -13.60 -2.52 -16.07
CA ARG A 85 -14.62 -3.40 -16.63
C ARG A 85 -15.87 -2.63 -17.06
N GLN A 86 -16.33 -1.67 -16.26
CA GLN A 86 -17.48 -0.83 -16.61
C GLN A 86 -17.20 0.02 -17.87
N PHE A 87 -16.04 0.67 -17.96
CA PHE A 87 -15.65 1.41 -19.15
C PHE A 87 -15.59 0.52 -20.40
N SER A 88 -15.05 -0.69 -20.27
CA SER A 88 -15.02 -1.67 -21.37
C SER A 88 -16.41 -2.05 -21.86
N GLN A 89 -17.38 -2.21 -20.95
CA GLN A 89 -18.77 -2.50 -21.31
C GLN A 89 -19.45 -1.30 -21.98
N ALA A 90 -19.24 -0.08 -21.46
CA ALA A 90 -19.76 1.15 -22.05
C ALA A 90 -19.21 1.37 -23.47
N GLY A 91 -17.94 1.09 -23.70
CA GLY A 91 -17.32 1.14 -25.03
C GLY A 91 -17.98 0.19 -26.03
N ARG A 92 -18.26 -1.05 -25.61
CA ARG A 92 -18.99 -2.03 -26.45
C ARG A 92 -20.42 -1.58 -26.75
N ALA A 93 -21.14 -1.08 -25.75
CA ALA A 93 -22.50 -0.57 -25.92
C ALA A 93 -22.55 0.64 -26.86
N SER A 94 -21.60 1.57 -26.75
CA SER A 94 -21.46 2.72 -27.66
C SER A 94 -21.18 2.27 -29.10
N GLY A 95 -20.33 1.26 -29.29
CA GLY A 95 -20.10 0.64 -30.59
C GLY A 95 -21.38 0.05 -31.21
N LEU A 96 -22.17 -0.68 -30.42
CA LEU A 96 -23.45 -1.24 -30.87
C LEU A 96 -24.48 -0.15 -31.21
N TYR A 97 -24.53 0.94 -30.44
CA TYR A 97 -25.41 2.08 -30.75
C TYR A 97 -25.05 2.71 -32.09
N LYS A 98 -23.77 3.02 -32.33
CA LYS A 98 -23.31 3.59 -33.61
C LYS A 98 -23.62 2.70 -34.81
N LEU A 99 -23.58 1.38 -34.64
CA LEU A 99 -23.87 0.43 -35.73
C LEU A 99 -25.37 0.29 -36.05
N ASN A 100 -26.26 0.60 -35.11
CA ASN A 100 -27.70 0.35 -35.26
C ASN A 100 -28.55 1.62 -35.30
N ALA A 101 -28.03 2.76 -34.82
CA ALA A 101 -28.76 4.01 -34.67
C ALA A 101 -27.94 5.26 -35.07
N GLY A 102 -26.73 5.07 -35.60
CA GLY A 102 -25.84 6.11 -36.11
C GLY A 102 -25.99 6.36 -37.60
#